data_AF-A0A0R3PHT4-F1
#
_entry.id   AF-A0A0R3PHT4-F1
#
_cell.length_a   1.000
_cell.length_b   1.000
_cell.length_c   1.000
_cell.angle_alpha   90.00
_cell.angle_beta   90.00
_cell.angle_gamma   90.00
#
_symmetry.space_group_name_H-M   'P 1'
#
loop_
_entity.id
_entity.type
_entity.pdbx_description
1 polymer ?
#
loop_
_entity_poly.entity_id
_entity_poly.type
_entity_poly.pdbx_seq_one_letter_code
_entity_poly.pdbx_strand_id
1 'polypeptide(L)'
;MRQIQDQNELVSFAPFTLNGTNISKCFGYIYLGREINMISLINMNQYDDLAPELSRRKRAAWGAFKSIEDVMRKTKNTRLRAHFFDSTVLHALTYASKTWSLRKQDKRSLSVIERAVERTVLGVSHSTQVRDGIRSYDLRQRSKIKDAVLYTKESKIRCAGHVMRMNDNRWTRSVSDCIPRDVKRTAGRPPTRWSEFFTKSLEKRYDAQQVPRWSRTHWATLARDREKWKIYWRPLESLDDQWDYR
;
A
#
# COMPACT_ATOMS: atom_id res chain seq x y z
N MET A 1 -3.84 28.71 -30.91
CA MET A 1 -4.60 28.22 -29.73
C MET A 1 -5.65 27.23 -30.22
N ARG A 2 -5.37 25.92 -30.19
CA ARG A 2 -6.37 24.89 -30.54
C ARG A 2 -6.99 24.36 -29.26
N GLN A 3 -8.27 24.64 -29.10
CA GLN A 3 -9.14 23.96 -28.14
C GLN A 3 -9.17 22.48 -28.50
N ILE A 4 -8.78 21.61 -27.57
CA ILE A 4 -9.06 20.18 -27.65
C ILE A 4 -10.43 20.02 -27.00
N GLN A 5 -11.44 19.81 -27.83
CA GLN A 5 -12.82 19.60 -27.45
C GLN A 5 -12.98 18.18 -26.89
N ASP A 6 -13.54 18.10 -25.69
CA ASP A 6 -13.81 16.86 -24.95
C ASP A 6 -14.64 15.88 -25.79
N GLN A 7 -14.05 14.71 -26.09
CA GLN A 7 -14.76 13.54 -26.60
C GLN A 7 -14.79 12.49 -25.48
N ASN A 8 -15.61 12.74 -24.46
CA ASN A 8 -16.06 11.71 -23.51
C ASN A 8 -17.54 11.43 -23.82
N GLU A 9 -17.81 10.92 -25.03
CA GLU A 9 -19.07 10.25 -25.29
C GLU A 9 -19.08 8.93 -24.50
N LEU A 10 -20.10 8.76 -23.67
CA LEU A 10 -20.36 7.55 -22.92
C LEU A 10 -20.35 6.36 -23.89
N VAL A 11 -19.34 5.48 -23.77
CA VAL A 11 -19.28 4.22 -24.52
C VAL A 11 -20.59 3.48 -24.28
N SER A 12 -21.42 3.37 -25.32
CA SER A 12 -22.67 2.62 -25.24
C SER A 12 -22.35 1.16 -24.90
N PHE A 13 -23.21 0.52 -24.10
CA PHE A 13 -23.09 -0.87 -23.68
C PHE A 13 -23.37 -1.87 -24.83
N ALA A 14 -22.85 -1.60 -26.03
CA ALA A 14 -22.92 -2.53 -27.14
C ALA A 14 -21.96 -3.72 -26.91
N PRO A 15 -22.33 -4.94 -27.32
CA PRO A 15 -21.40 -6.07 -27.33
C PRO A 15 -20.15 -5.71 -28.14
N PHE A 16 -18.98 -5.75 -27.50
CA PHE A 16 -17.72 -5.50 -28.18
C PHE A 16 -17.27 -6.77 -28.90
N THR A 17 -17.14 -6.70 -30.22
CA THR A 17 -16.63 -7.79 -31.06
C THR A 17 -15.14 -7.59 -31.29
N LEU A 18 -14.35 -8.64 -31.05
CA LEU A 18 -12.95 -8.69 -31.46
C LEU A 18 -12.84 -9.75 -32.55
N ASN A 19 -12.41 -9.35 -33.75
CA ASN A 19 -12.30 -10.23 -34.92
C ASN A 19 -13.58 -11.01 -35.24
N GLY A 20 -14.75 -10.36 -35.12
CA GLY A 20 -16.06 -10.98 -35.41
C GLY A 20 -16.59 -11.92 -34.32
N THR A 21 -15.86 -12.12 -33.21
CA THR A 21 -16.33 -12.91 -32.07
C THR A 21 -16.77 -11.98 -30.93
N ASN A 22 -17.97 -12.21 -30.40
CA ASN A 22 -18.46 -11.49 -29.21
C ASN A 22 -17.61 -11.85 -28.00
N ILE A 23 -16.99 -10.85 -27.35
CA ILE A 23 -16.26 -11.09 -26.11
C ILE A 23 -17.25 -11.31 -24.97
N SER A 24 -17.06 -12.42 -24.25
CA SER A 24 -17.86 -12.75 -23.06
C SER A 24 -17.71 -11.67 -21.98
N LYS A 25 -18.84 -11.24 -21.41
CA LYS A 25 -18.86 -10.24 -20.34
C LYS A 25 -18.47 -10.88 -19.01
N CYS A 26 -17.31 -10.49 -18.49
CA CYS A 26 -16.85 -10.90 -17.15
C CYS A 26 -17.19 -9.83 -16.11
N PHE A 27 -17.89 -10.22 -15.04
CA PHE A 27 -18.21 -9.30 -13.93
C PHE A 27 -17.01 -9.04 -13.00
N GLY A 28 -16.02 -9.93 -13.00
CA GLY A 28 -14.80 -9.80 -12.22
C GLY A 28 -13.61 -10.41 -12.95
N TYR A 29 -12.47 -9.74 -12.90
CA TYR A 29 -11.23 -10.19 -13.53
C TYR A 29 -10.03 -9.90 -12.61
N ILE A 30 -9.09 -10.84 -12.47
CA ILE A 30 -7.86 -10.62 -11.70
C ILE A 30 -6.81 -10.03 -12.63
N TYR A 31 -6.53 -8.74 -12.47
CA TYR A 31 -5.46 -8.05 -13.18
C TYR A 31 -4.31 -7.71 -12.22
N LEU A 32 -3.10 -8.15 -12.55
CA LEU A 32 -1.89 -7.92 -11.74
C LEU A 32 -2.08 -8.31 -10.26
N GLY A 33 -2.86 -9.36 -10.02
CA GLY A 33 -3.15 -9.88 -8.69
C GLY A 33 -4.20 -9.11 -7.91
N ARG A 34 -4.86 -8.10 -8.50
CA ARG A 34 -6.01 -7.38 -7.94
C ARG A 34 -7.26 -7.72 -8.73
N GLU A 35 -8.35 -8.01 -8.03
CA GLU A 35 -9.65 -8.19 -8.67
C GLU A 35 -10.24 -6.84 -9.06
N ILE A 36 -10.58 -6.72 -10.34
CA ILE A 36 -11.30 -5.60 -10.93
C ILE A 36 -12.71 -6.12 -11.17
N ASN A 37 -13.68 -5.57 -10.43
CA ASN A 37 -15.09 -5.91 -10.58
C ASN A 37 -15.83 -4.76 -11.27
N MET A 38 -16.64 -5.09 -12.28
CA MET A 38 -17.41 -4.13 -13.07
C MET A 38 -18.41 -3.35 -12.21
N ILE A 39 -18.98 -3.96 -11.16
CA ILE A 39 -19.87 -3.31 -10.19
C ILE A 39 -19.13 -2.25 -9.36
N SER A 40 -17.86 -2.49 -9.02
CA SER A 40 -17.04 -1.49 -8.32
C SER A 40 -16.68 -0.29 -9.21
N LEU A 41 -16.59 -0.50 -10.52
CA LEU A 41 -16.39 0.56 -11.52
C LEU A 41 -17.66 1.35 -11.81
N ILE A 42 -18.83 0.69 -11.83
CA ILE A 42 -20.14 1.31 -12.12
C ILE A 42 -20.67 2.05 -10.89
N ASN A 43 -20.60 1.43 -9.72
CA ASN A 43 -20.98 2.06 -8.45
C ASN A 43 -19.75 2.72 -7.82
N MET A 44 -19.36 3.90 -8.32
CA MET A 44 -18.33 4.77 -7.75
C MET A 44 -18.54 5.15 -6.26
N ASN A 45 -19.64 4.72 -5.63
CA ASN A 45 -19.93 4.87 -4.20
C ASN A 45 -19.58 3.63 -3.36
N GLN A 46 -19.21 2.52 -4.00
CA GLN A 46 -18.71 1.31 -3.34
C GLN A 46 -17.25 1.08 -3.76
N TYR A 47 -16.40 2.05 -3.41
CA TYR A 47 -14.95 1.92 -3.63
C TYR A 47 -14.41 0.74 -2.82
N ASP A 48 -13.96 -0.27 -3.57
CA ASP A 48 -13.04 -1.34 -3.22
C ASP A 48 -13.21 -1.95 -1.83
N ASP A 49 -13.98 -3.04 -1.75
CA ASP A 49 -13.73 -3.97 -0.66
C ASP A 49 -12.30 -4.49 -0.81
N LEU A 50 -11.38 -3.98 0.01
CA LEU A 50 -10.01 -4.45 0.06
C LEU A 50 -9.96 -5.85 0.68
N ALA A 51 -11.05 -6.36 1.28
CA ALA A 51 -11.04 -7.64 2.00
C ALA A 51 -10.68 -8.85 1.12
N PRO A 52 -11.19 -9.02 -0.12
CA PRO A 52 -10.80 -10.13 -1.00
C PRO A 52 -9.32 -10.04 -1.37
N GLU A 53 -8.83 -8.83 -1.67
CA GLU A 53 -7.42 -8.60 -1.98
C GLU A 53 -6.52 -8.88 -0.79
N LEU A 54 -6.88 -8.36 0.38
CA LEU A 54 -6.14 -8.58 1.61
C LEU A 54 -6.09 -10.08 1.92
N SER A 55 -7.20 -10.80 1.76
CA SER A 55 -7.29 -12.25 1.94
C SER A 55 -6.35 -13.01 1.02
N ARG A 56 -6.30 -12.65 -0.27
CA ARG A 56 -5.31 -13.21 -1.22
C ARG A 56 -3.88 -12.96 -0.77
N ARG A 57 -3.57 -11.74 -0.31
CA ARG A 57 -2.24 -11.38 0.19
C ARG A 57 -1.87 -12.10 1.47
N LYS A 58 -2.82 -12.32 2.39
CA LYS A 58 -2.58 -13.15 3.57
C LYS A 58 -2.18 -14.56 3.17
N ARG A 59 -2.91 -15.15 2.22
CA ARG A 59 -2.63 -16.51 1.72
C ARG A 59 -1.25 -16.59 1.05
N ALA A 60 -0.93 -15.62 0.20
CA ALA A 60 0.38 -15.54 -0.47
C ALA A 60 1.52 -15.36 0.54
N ALA A 61 1.36 -14.46 1.52
CA ALA A 61 2.33 -14.26 2.59
C ALA A 61 2.53 -15.53 3.42
N TRP A 62 1.44 -16.26 3.68
CA TRP A 62 1.52 -17.50 4.44
C TRP A 62 2.17 -18.64 3.66
N GLY A 63 1.90 -18.75 2.36
CA GLY A 63 2.65 -19.64 1.46
C GLY A 63 4.14 -19.30 1.41
N ALA A 64 4.49 -18.02 1.28
CA ALA A 64 5.89 -17.55 1.29
C ALA A 64 6.59 -17.82 2.62
N PHE A 65 5.88 -17.74 3.74
CA PHE A 65 6.44 -18.11 5.03
C PHE A 65 6.73 -19.61 5.10
N LYS A 66 5.76 -20.44 4.70
CA LYS A 66 5.91 -21.90 4.76
C LYS A 66 7.09 -22.41 3.92
N SER A 67 7.42 -21.74 2.82
CA SER A 67 8.59 -22.12 2.01
C SER A 67 9.94 -21.81 2.67
N ILE A 68 10.00 -20.85 3.60
CA ILE A 68 11.25 -20.47 4.30
C ILE A 68 11.33 -21.01 5.73
N GLU A 69 10.23 -21.52 6.29
CA GLU A 69 10.10 -21.89 7.69
C GLU A 69 11.21 -22.82 8.22
N ASP A 70 11.63 -23.82 7.42
CA ASP A 70 12.70 -24.74 7.84
C ASP A 70 14.06 -24.04 7.97
N VAL A 71 14.42 -23.22 6.98
CA VAL A 71 15.66 -22.41 7.00
C VAL A 71 15.65 -21.46 8.19
N MET A 72 14.49 -20.86 8.45
CA MET A 72 14.29 -19.94 9.56
C MET A 72 14.44 -20.61 10.93
N ARG A 73 13.96 -21.85 11.07
CA ARG A 73 14.07 -22.62 12.31
C ARG A 73 15.52 -23.01 12.62
N LYS A 74 16.32 -23.28 11.58
CA LYS A 74 17.75 -23.61 11.71
C LYS A 74 18.62 -22.38 11.98
N THR A 75 18.16 -21.20 11.57
CA THR A 75 18.90 -19.94 11.72
C THR A 75 18.80 -19.42 13.15
N LYS A 76 19.93 -19.30 13.86
CA LYS A 76 19.96 -18.74 15.23
C LYS A 76 19.92 -17.20 15.27
N ASN A 77 20.44 -16.54 14.25
CA ASN A 77 20.55 -15.09 14.21
C ASN A 77 19.19 -14.42 13.89
N THR A 78 18.66 -13.66 14.86
CA THR A 78 17.36 -12.97 14.73
C THR A 78 17.33 -11.92 13.62
N ARG A 79 18.44 -11.21 13.36
CA ARG A 79 18.51 -10.21 12.27
C ARG A 79 18.42 -10.88 10.90
N LEU A 80 19.11 -12.00 10.70
CA LEU A 80 19.01 -12.77 9.46
C LEU A 80 17.59 -13.32 9.26
N ARG A 81 16.95 -13.80 10.34
CA ARG A 81 15.54 -14.21 10.32
C ARG A 81 14.63 -13.06 9.90
N ALA A 82 14.79 -11.88 10.49
CA ALA A 82 14.02 -10.68 10.12
C ALA A 82 14.23 -10.31 8.64
N HIS A 83 15.47 -10.37 8.15
CA HIS A 83 15.78 -10.08 6.75
C HIS A 83 15.11 -11.05 5.78
N PHE A 84 15.10 -12.37 6.07
CA PHE A 84 14.36 -13.34 5.25
C PHE A 84 12.85 -13.04 5.24
N PHE A 85 12.28 -12.64 6.38
CA PHE A 85 10.87 -12.24 6.46
C PHE A 85 10.56 -10.99 5.65
N ASP A 86 11.36 -9.95 5.81
CA ASP A 86 11.19 -8.68 5.12
C ASP A 86 11.29 -8.82 3.59
N SER A 87 12.20 -9.68 3.12
CA SER A 87 12.42 -9.91 1.69
C SER A 87 11.34 -10.77 1.03
N THR A 88 10.72 -11.70 1.77
CA THR A 88 9.77 -12.68 1.20
C THR A 88 8.33 -12.43 1.62
N VAL A 89 8.03 -12.60 2.91
CA VAL A 89 6.68 -12.57 3.49
C VAL A 89 6.12 -11.16 3.47
N LEU A 90 6.90 -10.17 3.91
CA LEU A 90 6.46 -8.77 3.89
C LEU A 90 6.24 -8.31 2.45
N HIS A 91 7.10 -8.74 1.51
CA HIS A 91 6.93 -8.43 0.09
C HIS A 91 5.64 -9.03 -0.47
N ALA A 92 5.38 -10.31 -0.21
CA ALA A 92 4.16 -10.99 -0.64
C ALA A 92 2.90 -10.36 -0.03
N LEU A 93 2.97 -9.98 1.25
CA LEU A 93 1.87 -9.35 1.98
C LEU A 93 1.55 -7.95 1.48
N THR A 94 2.57 -7.17 1.11
CA THR A 94 2.44 -5.75 0.76
C THR A 94 2.49 -5.50 -0.75
N TYR A 95 2.47 -6.55 -1.56
CA TYR A 95 2.40 -6.44 -3.00
C TYR A 95 1.16 -5.62 -3.40
N ALA A 96 1.35 -4.71 -4.36
CA ALA A 96 0.36 -3.73 -4.82
C ALA A 96 -0.19 -2.74 -3.76
N SER A 97 0.34 -2.75 -2.53
CA SER A 97 -0.11 -1.87 -1.43
C SER A 97 -0.03 -0.37 -1.72
N LYS A 98 0.85 0.03 -2.64
CA LYS A 98 0.93 1.40 -3.19
C LYS A 98 -0.41 1.91 -3.76
N THR A 99 -1.30 1.01 -4.16
CA THR A 99 -2.61 1.31 -4.74
C THR A 99 -3.77 1.22 -3.73
N TRP A 100 -3.50 0.79 -2.49
CA TRP A 100 -4.55 0.57 -1.50
C TRP A 100 -4.93 1.86 -0.76
N SER A 101 -6.21 1.93 -0.39
CA SER A 101 -6.76 2.92 0.54
C SER A 101 -7.08 2.24 1.88
N LEU A 102 -6.06 2.08 2.72
CA LEU A 102 -6.17 1.33 3.99
C LEU A 102 -7.11 2.00 5.01
N ARG A 103 -8.21 1.32 5.34
CA ARG A 103 -9.10 1.67 6.46
C ARG A 103 -8.52 1.20 7.79
N LYS A 104 -9.16 1.60 8.90
CA LYS A 104 -8.74 1.18 10.26
C LYS A 104 -8.82 -0.34 10.42
N GLN A 105 -9.84 -0.98 9.85
CA GLN A 105 -10.01 -2.43 9.87
C GLN A 105 -8.91 -3.15 9.07
N ASP A 106 -8.58 -2.65 7.89
CA ASP A 106 -7.54 -3.25 7.03
C ASP A 106 -6.16 -3.20 7.72
N LYS A 107 -5.84 -2.08 8.38
CA LYS A 107 -4.62 -1.94 9.19
C LYS A 107 -4.56 -2.93 10.34
N ARG A 108 -5.67 -3.08 11.09
CA ARG A 108 -5.77 -4.09 12.16
C ARG A 108 -5.51 -5.50 11.63
N SER A 109 -6.10 -5.80 10.47
CA SER A 109 -5.94 -7.09 9.80
C SER A 109 -4.48 -7.35 9.38
N LEU A 110 -3.74 -6.35 8.90
CA LEU A 110 -2.30 -6.45 8.64
C LEU A 110 -1.52 -6.71 9.94
N SER A 111 -1.80 -5.95 11.00
CA SER A 111 -1.12 -6.11 12.30
C SER A 111 -1.35 -7.47 12.95
N VAL A 112 -2.48 -8.13 12.70
CA VAL A 112 -2.74 -9.50 13.19
C VAL A 112 -1.78 -10.50 12.56
N ILE A 113 -1.53 -10.39 11.26
CA ILE A 113 -0.59 -11.27 10.54
C ILE A 113 0.83 -11.00 10.99
N GLU A 114 1.20 -9.72 11.09
CA GLU A 114 2.52 -9.29 11.57
C GLU A 114 2.81 -9.87 12.95
N ARG A 115 1.86 -9.79 13.89
CA ARG A 115 2.01 -10.40 15.23
C ARG A 115 2.12 -11.93 15.20
N ALA A 116 1.44 -12.59 14.27
CA ALA A 116 1.61 -14.04 14.09
C ALA A 116 3.02 -14.38 13.60
N VAL A 117 3.52 -13.60 12.66
CA VAL A 117 4.88 -13.72 12.11
C VAL A 117 5.94 -13.42 13.16
N GLU A 118 5.82 -12.33 13.92
CA GLU A 118 6.73 -11.96 15.01
C GLU A 118 6.88 -13.08 16.05
N ARG A 119 5.75 -13.68 16.45
CA ARG A 119 5.72 -14.82 17.35
C ARG A 119 6.51 -16.00 16.80
N THR A 120 6.34 -16.31 15.52
CA THR A 120 7.07 -17.40 14.87
C THR A 120 8.56 -17.09 14.73
N VAL A 121 8.95 -15.83 14.44
CA VAL A 121 10.36 -15.38 14.49
C VAL A 121 10.96 -15.58 15.87
N LEU A 122 10.18 -15.36 16.93
CA LEU A 122 10.73 -15.45 18.28
C LEU A 122 10.59 -16.85 18.89
N GLY A 123 9.94 -17.79 18.19
CA GLY A 123 9.62 -19.12 18.74
C GLY A 123 8.63 -19.04 19.90
N VAL A 124 7.88 -17.94 20.03
CA VAL A 124 6.94 -17.70 21.12
C VAL A 124 5.54 -18.11 20.67
N SER A 125 4.97 -19.12 21.32
CA SER A 125 3.57 -19.47 21.10
C SER A 125 2.63 -18.40 21.67
N HIS A 126 1.38 -18.39 21.21
CA HIS A 126 0.38 -17.47 21.77
C HIS A 126 0.12 -17.72 23.26
N SER A 127 0.13 -18.98 23.69
CA SER A 127 -0.06 -19.33 25.11
C SER A 127 1.09 -18.86 25.98
N THR A 128 2.34 -19.04 25.51
CA THR A 128 3.54 -18.53 26.21
C THR A 128 3.50 -17.01 26.31
N GLN A 129 3.12 -16.30 25.25
CA GLN A 129 2.97 -14.85 25.29
C GLN A 129 1.98 -14.38 26.36
N VAL A 130 0.80 -15.01 26.43
CA VAL A 130 -0.25 -14.63 27.38
C VAL A 130 0.18 -14.93 28.81
N ARG A 131 0.74 -16.12 29.06
CA ARG A 131 1.19 -16.55 30.38
C ARG A 131 2.33 -15.67 30.90
N ASP A 132 3.28 -15.35 30.05
CA ASP A 132 4.47 -14.58 30.42
C ASP A 132 4.23 -13.06 30.32
N GLY A 133 3.01 -12.62 30.01
CA GLY A 133 2.62 -11.21 29.95
C GLY A 133 3.35 -10.38 28.89
N ILE A 134 3.88 -11.01 27.83
CA ILE A 134 4.73 -10.35 26.83
C ILE A 134 3.87 -9.39 25.99
N ARG A 135 4.20 -8.10 26.02
CA ARG A 135 3.45 -7.08 25.27
C ARG A 135 3.82 -7.15 23.79
N SER A 136 2.91 -6.70 22.93
CA SER A 136 3.19 -6.64 21.49
C SER A 136 4.33 -5.70 21.13
N TYR A 137 4.60 -4.70 21.96
CA TYR A 137 5.77 -3.85 21.83
C TYR A 137 7.08 -4.63 21.99
N ASP A 138 7.13 -5.55 22.96
CA ASP A 138 8.31 -6.38 23.22
C ASP A 138 8.59 -7.32 22.05
N LEU A 139 7.53 -7.89 21.44
CA LEU A 139 7.66 -8.71 20.24
C LEU A 139 8.28 -7.94 19.08
N ARG A 140 7.79 -6.71 18.82
CA ARG A 140 8.34 -5.82 17.78
C ARG A 140 9.80 -5.49 18.01
N GLN A 141 10.15 -5.15 19.25
CA GLN A 141 11.51 -4.80 19.61
C GLN A 141 12.49 -5.96 19.46
N ARG A 142 12.05 -7.18 19.78
CA ARG A 142 12.86 -8.40 19.68
C ARG A 142 12.94 -8.94 18.26
N SER A 143 11.86 -8.87 17.47
CA SER A 143 11.78 -9.49 16.14
C SER A 143 12.59 -8.74 15.08
N LYS A 144 12.77 -7.42 15.24
CA LYS A 144 13.46 -6.53 14.27
C LYS A 144 12.84 -6.53 12.86
N ILE A 145 11.63 -7.04 12.71
CA ILE A 145 10.87 -7.06 11.44
C ILE A 145 10.32 -5.65 11.18
N LYS A 146 10.21 -5.26 9.91
CA LYS A 146 9.57 -3.99 9.53
C LYS A 146 8.06 -4.05 9.74
N ASP A 147 7.50 -3.01 10.36
CA ASP A 147 6.04 -2.86 10.51
C ASP A 147 5.38 -2.77 9.14
N ALA A 148 4.41 -3.66 8.87
CA ALA A 148 3.80 -3.78 7.55
C ALA A 148 2.97 -2.53 7.21
N VAL A 149 2.32 -1.95 8.20
CA VAL A 149 1.53 -0.72 8.02
C VAL A 149 2.43 0.48 7.76
N LEU A 150 3.62 0.52 8.35
CA LEU A 150 4.63 1.53 8.06
C LEU A 150 5.20 1.34 6.64
N TYR A 151 5.61 0.12 6.30
CA TYR A 151 6.17 -0.20 4.99
C TYR A 151 5.20 0.10 3.83
N THR A 152 3.90 -0.18 4.00
CA THR A 152 2.88 0.17 3.00
C THR A 152 2.75 1.69 2.80
N LYS A 153 2.81 2.47 3.88
CA LYS A 153 2.80 3.94 3.80
C LYS A 153 4.05 4.46 3.08
N GLU A 154 5.23 3.99 3.47
CA GLU A 154 6.51 4.39 2.87
C GLU A 154 6.55 4.02 1.39
N SER A 155 6.12 2.81 1.04
CA SER A 155 6.02 2.35 -0.35
C SER A 155 5.08 3.22 -1.18
N LYS A 156 3.96 3.66 -0.59
CA LYS A 156 3.01 4.56 -1.23
C LYS A 156 3.60 5.96 -1.46
N ILE A 157 4.31 6.51 -0.48
CA ILE A 157 5.03 7.80 -0.59
C ILE A 157 6.13 7.70 -1.65
N ARG A 158 6.97 6.66 -1.60
CA ARG A 158 8.02 6.40 -2.61
C ARG A 158 7.44 6.34 -4.02
N CYS A 159 6.32 5.64 -4.19
CA CYS A 159 5.61 5.55 -5.47
C CYS A 159 5.08 6.91 -5.93
N ALA A 160 4.50 7.73 -5.06
CA ALA A 160 4.02 9.05 -5.44
C ALA A 160 5.14 9.96 -5.94
N GLY A 161 6.31 9.94 -5.29
CA GLY A 161 7.49 10.63 -5.80
C GLY A 161 7.89 10.15 -7.19
N HIS A 162 7.86 8.83 -7.44
CA HIS A 162 8.15 8.28 -8.76
C HIS A 162 7.13 8.76 -9.81
N VAL A 163 5.83 8.72 -9.52
CA VAL A 163 4.76 9.18 -10.43
C VAL A 163 4.88 10.67 -10.73
N MET A 164 5.21 11.52 -9.73
CA MET A 164 5.35 12.97 -9.95
C MET A 164 6.58 13.36 -10.78
N ARG A 165 7.60 12.49 -10.82
CA ARG A 165 8.83 12.67 -11.60
C ARG A 165 8.82 11.93 -12.94
N MET A 166 7.76 11.17 -13.24
CA MET A 166 7.56 10.59 -14.57
C MET A 166 7.39 11.71 -15.59
N ASN A 167 8.09 11.57 -16.72
CA ASN A 167 8.03 12.48 -17.87
C ASN A 167 7.60 11.74 -19.16
N ASP A 168 7.10 10.51 -19.05
CA ASP A 168 6.86 9.59 -20.15
C ASP A 168 5.47 9.74 -20.81
N ASN A 169 4.78 10.88 -20.58
CA ASN A 169 3.40 11.15 -21.04
C ASN A 169 2.40 10.01 -20.76
N ARG A 170 2.73 9.11 -19.81
CA ARG A 170 1.93 7.94 -19.49
C ARG A 170 0.71 8.37 -18.69
N TRP A 171 -0.40 7.70 -18.94
CA TRP A 171 -1.70 8.00 -18.32
C TRP A 171 -1.67 7.94 -16.79
N THR A 172 -0.66 7.33 -16.18
CA THR A 172 -0.47 7.23 -14.72
C THR A 172 -0.65 8.55 -13.98
N ARG A 173 -0.09 9.64 -14.51
CA ARG A 173 -0.19 10.97 -13.88
C ARG A 173 -1.59 11.57 -14.05
N SER A 174 -2.10 11.55 -15.28
CA SER A 174 -3.44 12.05 -15.63
C SER A 174 -4.55 11.32 -14.87
N VAL A 175 -4.44 9.99 -14.73
CA VAL A 175 -5.39 9.15 -13.96
C VAL A 175 -5.32 9.45 -12.47
N SER A 176 -4.13 9.77 -11.94
CA SER A 176 -3.96 10.12 -10.53
C SER A 176 -4.62 11.46 -10.17
N ASP A 177 -4.64 12.40 -11.12
CA ASP A 177 -5.24 13.73 -10.97
C ASP A 177 -6.72 13.78 -11.40
N CYS A 178 -7.23 12.71 -12.03
CA CYS A 178 -8.58 12.66 -12.58
C CYS A 178 -9.66 12.79 -11.50
N ILE A 179 -10.62 13.69 -11.75
CA ILE A 179 -11.83 13.88 -10.94
C ILE A 179 -13.02 13.54 -11.84
N PRO A 180 -13.79 12.47 -11.56
CA PRO A 180 -15.05 12.24 -12.27
C PRO A 180 -15.99 13.41 -11.94
N ARG A 181 -16.31 14.24 -12.94
CA ARG A 181 -17.14 15.44 -12.77
C ARG A 181 -18.63 15.16 -12.97
N ASP A 182 -18.97 14.11 -13.71
CA ASP A 182 -20.34 13.91 -14.23
C ASP A 182 -21.20 12.93 -13.41
N VAL A 183 -20.70 12.46 -12.26
CA VAL A 183 -21.46 11.55 -11.38
C VAL A 183 -21.79 12.26 -10.06
N LYS A 184 -23.08 12.49 -9.80
CA LYS A 184 -23.56 12.97 -8.50
C LYS A 184 -23.26 11.91 -7.44
N ARG A 185 -22.47 12.27 -6.42
CA ARG A 185 -22.14 11.38 -5.30
C ARG A 185 -23.36 11.20 -4.39
N THR A 186 -23.54 10.00 -3.83
CA THR A 186 -24.55 9.78 -2.79
C THR A 186 -24.20 10.61 -1.55
N ALA A 187 -25.20 11.13 -0.85
CA ALA A 187 -25.01 11.88 0.38
C ALA A 187 -24.25 11.05 1.43
N GLY A 188 -23.13 11.59 1.93
CA GLY A 188 -22.23 10.90 2.88
C GLY A 188 -20.80 11.41 2.80
N ARG A 189 -19.91 10.94 3.69
CA ARG A 189 -18.49 11.32 3.67
C ARG A 189 -17.83 10.78 2.39
N PRO A 190 -17.21 11.63 1.55
CA PRO A 190 -16.53 11.18 0.35
C PRO A 190 -15.46 10.11 0.65
N PRO A 191 -15.35 9.07 -0.19
CA PRO A 191 -14.28 8.07 -0.06
C PRO A 191 -12.90 8.74 -0.10
N THR A 192 -11.98 8.29 0.77
CA THR A 192 -10.63 8.88 0.84
C THR A 192 -9.85 8.59 -0.44
N ARG A 193 -9.55 9.63 -1.21
CA ARG A 193 -8.76 9.54 -2.46
C ARG A 193 -7.31 9.12 -2.22
N TRP A 194 -6.66 8.62 -3.27
CA TRP A 194 -5.24 8.32 -3.25
C TRP A 194 -4.39 9.56 -2.88
N SER A 195 -4.71 10.73 -3.42
CA SER A 195 -4.07 12.01 -3.11
C SER A 195 -4.34 12.51 -1.68
N GLU A 196 -5.56 12.30 -1.16
CA GLU A 196 -5.92 12.69 0.21
C GLU A 196 -5.07 12.00 1.28
N PHE A 197 -4.56 10.80 0.99
CA PHE A 197 -3.61 10.13 1.87
C PHE A 197 -2.37 11.01 2.08
N PHE A 198 -1.81 11.59 1.01
CA PHE A 198 -0.61 12.42 1.09
C PHE A 198 -0.89 13.71 1.82
N THR A 199 -1.99 14.40 1.50
CA THR A 199 -2.41 15.62 2.18
C THR A 199 -2.52 15.39 3.69
N LYS A 200 -3.29 14.38 4.12
CA LYS A 200 -3.44 14.05 5.56
C LYS A 200 -2.13 13.62 6.21
N SER A 201 -1.26 12.92 5.48
CA SER A 201 0.03 12.46 6.02
C SER A 201 1.04 13.60 6.22
N LEU A 202 1.03 14.57 5.31
CA LEU A 202 1.89 15.75 5.35
C LEU A 202 1.39 16.76 6.36
N GLU A 203 0.08 17.00 6.44
CA GLU A 203 -0.54 17.83 7.48
C GLU A 203 -0.10 17.39 8.87
N LYS A 204 -0.22 16.10 9.18
CA LYS A 204 0.24 15.54 10.47
C LYS A 204 1.72 15.81 10.75
N ARG A 205 2.58 15.78 9.73
CA ARG A 205 4.01 16.08 9.91
C ARG A 205 4.25 17.57 10.06
N TYR A 206 3.59 18.41 9.28
CA TYR A 206 3.67 19.86 9.41
C TYR A 206 3.18 20.33 10.78
N ASP A 207 2.10 19.73 11.30
CA ASP A 207 1.58 20.03 12.63
C ASP A 207 2.58 19.59 13.72
N ALA A 208 3.18 18.40 13.59
CA ALA A 208 4.22 17.93 14.50
C ALA A 208 5.50 18.80 14.48
N GLN A 209 5.83 19.39 13.33
CA GLN A 209 6.97 20.29 13.14
C GLN A 209 6.61 21.77 13.35
N GLN A 210 5.36 22.09 13.72
CA GLN A 210 4.84 23.45 13.89
C GLN A 210 5.06 24.36 12.66
N VAL A 211 4.98 23.81 11.45
CA VAL A 211 5.16 24.58 10.21
C VAL A 211 3.92 25.46 9.95
N PRO A 212 4.10 26.79 9.82
CA PRO A 212 3.01 27.72 9.55
C PRO A 212 2.24 27.37 8.27
N ARG A 213 0.92 27.56 8.27
CA ARG A 213 0.04 27.13 7.17
C ARG A 213 0.42 27.72 5.81
N TRP A 214 0.86 28.98 5.79
CA TRP A 214 1.30 29.69 4.58
C TRP A 214 2.62 29.17 4.01
N SER A 215 3.45 28.50 4.83
CA SER A 215 4.72 27.88 4.40
C SER A 215 4.53 26.44 3.88
N ARG A 216 3.31 25.89 3.92
CA ARG A 216 3.04 24.50 3.54
C ARG A 216 3.03 24.35 2.03
N THR A 217 3.96 23.56 1.52
CA THR A 217 4.01 23.23 0.08
C THR A 217 3.05 22.09 -0.25
N HIS A 218 2.36 22.18 -1.39
CA HIS A 218 1.54 21.08 -1.90
C HIS A 218 2.42 19.84 -2.18
N TRP A 219 1.94 18.67 -1.78
CA TRP A 219 2.72 17.43 -1.79
C TRP A 219 3.28 17.08 -3.17
N ALA A 220 2.54 17.35 -4.25
CA ALA A 220 2.97 17.04 -5.61
C ALA A 220 4.18 17.88 -6.04
N THR A 221 4.27 19.13 -5.58
CA THR A 221 5.43 20.01 -5.83
C THR A 221 6.64 19.52 -5.06
N LEU A 222 6.44 19.16 -3.79
CA LEU A 222 7.49 18.61 -2.94
C LEU A 222 8.03 17.27 -3.46
N ALA A 223 7.15 16.44 -4.02
CA ALA A 223 7.49 15.14 -4.59
C ALA A 223 8.34 15.21 -5.86
N ARG A 224 8.39 16.36 -6.55
CA ARG A 224 9.28 16.54 -7.72
C ARG A 224 10.75 16.61 -7.31
N ASP A 225 11.04 17.21 -6.16
CA ASP A 225 12.38 17.25 -5.60
C ASP A 225 12.69 15.92 -4.90
N ARG A 226 13.63 15.15 -5.46
CA ARG A 226 13.97 13.82 -4.95
C ARG A 226 14.54 13.89 -3.53
N GLU A 227 15.37 14.87 -3.22
CA GLU A 227 16.04 14.96 -1.93
C GLU A 227 15.07 15.40 -0.84
N LYS A 228 14.24 16.42 -1.12
CA LYS A 228 13.16 16.82 -0.20
C LYS A 228 12.17 15.69 0.01
N TRP A 229 11.86 14.90 -1.03
CA TRP A 229 10.92 13.80 -0.92
C TRP A 229 11.42 12.61 -0.11
N LYS A 230 12.74 12.35 -0.07
CA LYS A 230 13.34 11.23 0.70
C LYS A 230 13.04 11.31 2.20
N ILE A 231 12.97 12.51 2.75
CA ILE A 231 12.69 12.78 4.18
C ILE A 231 11.33 12.20 4.61
N TYR A 232 10.39 12.05 3.66
CA TYR A 232 9.03 11.60 3.95
C TYR A 232 8.85 10.09 3.99
N TRP A 233 9.81 9.31 3.49
CA TRP A 233 9.74 7.84 3.49
C TRP A 233 10.96 7.13 4.06
N ARG A 234 12.09 7.82 4.32
CA ARG A 234 13.14 7.26 5.17
C ARG A 234 12.76 7.41 6.66
N PRO A 235 12.86 6.35 7.47
CA PRO A 235 12.88 6.48 8.92
C PRO A 235 14.06 7.36 9.36
N LEU A 236 13.87 8.20 10.39
CA LEU A 236 14.94 9.00 10.98
C LEU A 236 16.08 8.13 11.58
N GLU A 237 15.84 6.84 11.82
CA GLU A 237 16.78 5.89 12.43
C GLU A 237 17.66 5.14 11.40
N SER A 238 17.59 5.43 10.10
CA SER A 238 18.27 4.63 9.06
C SER A 238 19.73 4.99 8.78
N LEU A 239 20.44 5.65 9.71
CA LEU A 239 21.85 6.03 9.52
C LEU A 239 22.86 5.02 10.10
N ASP A 240 22.43 4.08 10.94
CA ASP A 240 23.35 3.18 11.67
C ASP A 240 23.60 1.81 10.99
N ASP A 241 22.96 1.52 9.85
CA ASP A 241 23.08 0.22 9.17
C ASP A 241 24.07 0.21 7.98
N GLN A 242 25.01 1.15 7.95
CA GLN A 242 26.11 1.12 6.99
C GLN A 242 27.20 0.16 7.51
N TRP A 243 26.94 -1.15 7.41
CA TRP A 243 27.86 -2.19 7.83
C TRP A 243 29.18 -2.11 7.07
N ASP A 244 30.22 -1.77 7.83
CA ASP A 244 31.50 -2.46 7.87
C ASP A 244 31.36 -3.94 7.46
N TYR A 245 31.92 -4.25 6.30
CA TYR A 245 32.42 -5.57 5.98
C TYR A 245 33.90 -5.42 5.66
N ARG A 246 34.73 -5.73 6.66
CA ARG A 246 36.15 -6.06 6.50
C ARG A 246 36.32 -7.52 6.89
#